data_AF-A0A6L2K0D6-F1
#
_entry.id   AF-A0A6L2K0D6-F1
#
_cell.length_a   1.000
_cell.length_b   1.000
_cell.length_c   1.000
_cell.angle_alpha   90.00
_cell.angle_beta   90.00
_cell.angle_gamma   90.00
#
_symmetry.space_group_name_H-M   'P 1'
#
loop_
_entity.id
_entity.type
_entity.pdbx_description
1 polymer ?
#
loop_
_entity_poly.entity_id
_entity_poly.type
_entity_poly.pdbx_seq_one_letter_code
_entity_poly.pdbx_strand_id
1 'polypeptide(L)'
;MDSSKEQTGAWGIIKARLGEENKNWIEELPHVLWGHRRMIKSSHGNTPFSLTYGTKAVIPAEIGMPTYRTAAVDVVHNDEELRLNFDLLEERRERAAIREAKAKLKMTKYYNTRVRGVTFRLGDFAYHSNDASHVVDEGKLGSKWEGPYKVTEALGDGAYKLRSADETVIQDMKHRQSKKVLPL
;
A
#
# COMPACT_ATOMS: atom_id res chain seq x y z
N MET A 1 -8.65 7.64 -10.26
CA MET A 1 -7.63 6.65 -10.62
C MET A 1 -6.69 6.46 -9.44
N ASP A 2 -6.24 5.23 -9.24
CA ASP A 2 -6.25 4.52 -7.97
C ASP A 2 -4.82 4.12 -7.56
N SER A 3 -4.44 4.34 -6.30
CA SER A 3 -3.20 3.84 -5.69
C SER A 3 -3.06 2.32 -5.81
N SER A 4 -4.18 1.60 -5.96
CA SER A 4 -4.21 0.17 -6.28
C SER A 4 -3.65 -0.12 -7.66
N LYS A 5 -3.77 0.77 -8.68
CA LYS A 5 -3.09 0.57 -9.98
C LYS A 5 -1.57 0.71 -9.87
N GLU A 6 -1.06 1.53 -8.95
CA GLU A 6 0.38 1.66 -8.72
C GLU A 6 0.97 0.48 -7.96
N GLN A 7 0.24 -0.04 -6.95
CA GLN A 7 0.60 -1.31 -6.33
C GLN A 7 0.46 -2.46 -7.33
N THR A 8 -0.56 -2.45 -8.20
CA THR A 8 -0.75 -3.44 -9.27
C THR A 8 0.37 -3.38 -10.30
N GLY A 9 0.96 -2.21 -10.58
CA GLY A 9 2.10 -2.07 -11.48
C GLY A 9 3.39 -2.69 -10.89
N ALA A 10 3.74 -2.33 -9.66
CA ALA A 10 4.92 -2.89 -8.99
C ALA A 10 4.74 -4.40 -8.68
N TRP A 11 3.57 -4.79 -8.19
CA TRP A 11 3.18 -6.18 -7.96
C TRP A 11 3.10 -6.99 -9.27
N GLY A 12 2.66 -6.35 -10.37
CA GLY A 12 2.65 -6.94 -11.69
C GLY A 12 4.06 -7.25 -12.20
N ILE A 13 5.02 -6.35 -11.97
CA ILE A 13 6.43 -6.62 -12.27
C ILE A 13 6.98 -7.78 -11.43
N ILE A 14 6.66 -7.80 -10.13
CA ILE A 14 7.09 -8.88 -9.24
C ILE A 14 6.52 -10.21 -9.74
N LYS A 15 5.21 -10.29 -9.95
CA LYS A 15 4.54 -11.53 -10.41
C LYS A 15 5.02 -12.00 -11.78
N ALA A 16 5.28 -11.09 -12.71
CA ALA A 16 5.77 -11.44 -14.05
C ALA A 16 7.18 -12.05 -14.03
N ARG A 17 7.99 -11.72 -13.02
CA ARG A 17 9.39 -12.15 -12.93
C ARG A 17 9.63 -13.33 -12.00
N LEU A 18 8.85 -13.47 -10.94
CA LEU A 18 8.99 -14.57 -9.98
C LEU A 18 8.50 -15.92 -10.53
N GLY A 19 7.74 -15.92 -11.63
CA GLY A 19 7.08 -17.11 -12.15
C GLY A 19 6.07 -17.71 -11.17
N GLU A 20 5.41 -18.80 -11.53
CA GLU A 20 4.48 -19.49 -10.61
C GLU A 20 5.21 -20.20 -9.47
N GLU A 21 6.48 -20.57 -9.66
CA GLU A 21 7.22 -21.42 -8.73
C GLU A 21 8.03 -20.65 -7.67
N ASN A 22 8.16 -19.32 -7.80
CA ASN A 22 8.80 -18.45 -6.80
C ASN A 22 10.28 -18.75 -6.47
N LYS A 23 10.99 -19.50 -7.32
CA LYS A 23 12.26 -20.13 -6.93
C LYS A 23 13.51 -19.23 -6.94
N ASN A 24 13.49 -18.08 -7.62
CA ASN A 24 14.71 -17.25 -7.82
C ASN A 24 14.54 -15.78 -7.39
N TRP A 25 13.77 -15.52 -6.32
CA TRP A 25 13.47 -14.15 -5.89
C TRP A 25 14.69 -13.27 -5.60
N ILE A 26 15.80 -13.87 -5.12
CA ILE A 26 17.05 -13.16 -4.84
C ILE A 26 17.68 -12.64 -6.13
N GLU A 27 17.68 -13.44 -7.20
CA GLU A 27 18.24 -13.07 -8.51
C GLU A 27 17.36 -12.03 -9.22
N GLU A 28 16.05 -12.09 -9.00
CA GLU A 28 15.09 -11.14 -9.60
C GLU A 28 14.99 -9.80 -8.85
N LEU A 29 15.35 -9.77 -7.56
CA LEU A 29 15.19 -8.58 -6.72
C LEU A 29 15.87 -7.32 -7.29
N PRO A 30 17.13 -7.35 -7.76
CA PRO A 30 17.77 -6.17 -8.36
C PRO A 30 17.00 -5.66 -9.58
N HIS A 31 16.52 -6.58 -10.42
CA HIS A 31 15.76 -6.23 -11.62
C HIS A 31 14.41 -5.61 -11.26
N VAL A 32 13.69 -6.17 -10.28
CA VAL A 32 12.41 -5.65 -9.79
C VAL A 32 12.59 -4.25 -9.23
N LEU A 33 13.59 -4.03 -8.38
CA LEU A 33 13.93 -2.72 -7.84
C LEU A 33 14.25 -1.72 -8.94
N TRP A 34 14.98 -2.14 -9.97
CA TRP A 34 15.29 -1.31 -11.14
C TRP A 34 14.04 -0.94 -11.96
N GLY A 35 13.10 -1.87 -12.11
CA GLY A 35 11.79 -1.59 -12.71
C GLY A 35 11.00 -0.59 -11.89
N HIS A 36 10.87 -0.83 -10.58
CA HIS A 36 10.15 0.03 -9.66
C HIS A 36 10.69 1.47 -9.66
N ARG A 37 12.01 1.64 -9.62
CA ARG A 37 12.66 2.97 -9.60
C ARG A 37 12.44 3.78 -10.88
N ARG A 38 12.25 3.12 -12.02
CA ARG A 38 12.11 3.78 -13.33
C ARG A 38 10.67 3.91 -13.82
N MET A 39 9.73 3.20 -13.22
CA MET A 39 8.33 3.34 -13.60
C MET A 39 7.76 4.68 -13.16
N ILE A 40 6.99 5.29 -14.07
CA ILE A 40 6.24 6.51 -13.79
C ILE A 40 5.08 6.16 -12.86
N LYS A 41 4.99 6.86 -11.74
CA LYS A 41 3.88 6.73 -10.79
C LYS A 41 2.65 7.47 -11.33
N SER A 42 1.54 6.77 -11.48
CA SER A 42 0.30 7.33 -12.05
C SER A 42 -0.29 8.52 -11.25
N SER A 43 0.01 8.59 -9.95
CA SER A 43 -0.49 9.61 -9.03
C SER A 43 0.12 10.98 -9.28
N HIS A 44 1.41 11.05 -9.60
CA HIS A 44 2.13 12.31 -9.76
C HIS A 44 2.92 12.46 -11.07
N GLY A 45 3.07 11.40 -11.86
CA GLY A 45 3.72 11.43 -13.17
C GLY A 45 5.25 11.45 -13.15
N ASN A 46 5.88 11.21 -12.00
CA ASN A 46 7.34 11.15 -11.88
C ASN A 46 7.79 9.71 -11.61
N THR A 47 9.05 9.42 -11.91
CA THR A 47 9.69 8.15 -11.50
C THR A 47 10.34 8.34 -10.12
N PRO A 48 10.38 7.31 -9.25
CA PRO A 48 11.09 7.40 -7.98
C PRO A 48 12.55 7.84 -8.17
N PHE A 49 13.24 7.33 -9.20
CA PHE A 49 14.61 7.72 -9.53
C PHE A 49 14.72 9.23 -9.78
N SER A 50 13.81 9.82 -10.57
CA SER A 50 13.86 11.27 -10.84
C SER A 50 13.64 12.09 -9.57
N LEU A 51 12.74 11.67 -8.68
CA LEU A 51 12.53 12.40 -7.42
C LEU A 51 13.75 12.31 -6.48
N THR A 52 14.58 11.28 -6.61
CA THR A 52 15.82 11.17 -5.83
C THR A 52 16.96 11.96 -6.46
N TYR A 53 17.20 11.80 -7.77
CA TYR A 53 18.43 12.25 -8.44
C TYR A 53 18.27 13.44 -9.38
N GLY A 54 17.09 14.06 -9.48
CA GLY A 54 16.88 15.22 -10.35
C GLY A 54 16.53 14.88 -11.80
N THR A 55 16.98 13.75 -12.33
CA THR A 55 16.84 13.42 -13.76
C THR A 55 16.28 12.02 -14.02
N LYS A 56 15.91 11.71 -15.26
CA LYS A 56 15.46 10.36 -15.63
C LYS A 56 16.65 9.42 -15.78
N ALA A 57 16.55 8.21 -15.22
CA ALA A 57 17.58 7.18 -15.38
C ALA A 57 17.81 6.84 -16.86
N VAL A 58 19.07 6.68 -17.24
CA VAL A 58 19.48 6.02 -18.49
C VAL A 58 19.30 4.51 -18.31
N ILE A 59 18.73 3.85 -19.32
CA ILE A 59 18.46 2.42 -19.29
C ILE A 59 19.71 1.68 -19.78
N PRO A 60 20.12 0.54 -19.20
CA PRO A 60 21.25 -0.23 -19.72
C PRO A 60 21.16 -0.56 -21.22
N ALA A 61 19.94 -0.77 -21.75
CA ALA A 61 19.73 -0.96 -23.18
C ALA A 61 20.10 0.27 -24.02
N GLU A 62 19.92 1.50 -23.51
CA GLU A 62 20.33 2.75 -24.18
C GLU A 62 21.87 2.93 -24.21
N ILE A 63 22.60 2.17 -23.38
CA ILE A 63 24.08 2.14 -23.37
C ILE A 63 24.59 1.15 -24.42
N GLY A 64 24.02 -0.06 -24.46
CA GLY A 64 24.38 -1.07 -25.46
C GLY A 64 23.89 -0.74 -26.87
N MET A 65 22.79 0.02 -26.98
CA MET A 65 22.26 0.56 -28.23
C MET A 65 22.04 2.07 -28.05
N PRO A 66 23.00 2.91 -28.46
CA PRO A 66 22.90 4.35 -28.31
C PRO A 66 21.61 4.89 -28.90
N THR A 67 20.82 5.56 -28.07
CA THR A 67 19.64 6.33 -28.51
C THR A 67 20.05 7.78 -28.71
N TYR A 68 19.18 8.63 -29.28
CA TYR A 68 19.48 10.06 -29.41
C TYR A 68 19.95 10.69 -28.08
N ARG A 69 19.36 10.27 -26.96
CA ARG A 69 19.72 10.72 -25.61
C ARG A 69 21.15 10.40 -25.19
N THR A 70 21.72 9.29 -25.69
CA THR A 70 23.08 8.84 -25.35
C THR A 70 24.09 9.08 -26.48
N ALA A 71 23.63 9.25 -27.72
CA ALA A 71 24.46 9.46 -28.90
C ALA A 71 24.80 10.95 -29.15
N ALA A 72 23.93 11.88 -28.75
CA ALA A 72 24.10 13.31 -28.97
C ALA A 72 24.26 14.08 -27.63
N VAL A 73 25.19 13.62 -26.79
CA VAL A 73 25.47 14.28 -25.50
C VAL A 73 26.32 15.52 -25.73
N ASP A 74 25.75 16.69 -25.47
CA ASP A 74 26.48 17.93 -25.25
C ASP A 74 26.74 18.08 -23.75
N VAL A 75 27.99 17.97 -23.35
CA VAL A 75 28.40 18.00 -21.94
C VAL A 75 28.07 19.35 -21.29
N VAL A 76 28.26 20.46 -22.01
CA VAL A 76 28.04 21.80 -21.45
C VAL A 76 26.55 22.03 -21.21
N HIS A 77 25.74 21.73 -22.22
CA HIS A 77 24.29 21.87 -22.11
C HIS A 77 23.69 20.92 -21.06
N ASN A 78 24.18 19.68 -20.99
CA ASN A 78 23.70 18.71 -20.01
C ASN A 78 24.04 19.12 -18.57
N ASP A 79 25.21 19.71 -18.32
CA ASP A 79 25.59 20.22 -17.00
C ASP A 79 24.71 21.40 -16.57
N GLU A 80 24.37 22.30 -17.49
CA GLU A 80 23.43 23.39 -17.25
C GLU A 80 22.02 22.86 -16.93
N GLU A 81 21.52 21.90 -17.72
CA GLU A 81 20.21 21.28 -17.49
C GLU A 81 20.20 20.53 -16.14
N LEU A 82 21.30 19.86 -15.77
CA LEU A 82 21.41 19.14 -14.51
C LEU A 82 21.34 20.09 -13.31
N ARG A 83 21.97 21.27 -13.38
CA ARG A 83 21.87 22.30 -12.33
C ARG A 83 20.44 22.79 -12.18
N LEU A 84 19.77 23.15 -13.28
CA LEU A 84 18.36 23.55 -13.25
C LEU A 84 17.46 22.45 -12.68
N ASN A 85 17.72 21.19 -13.02
CA ASN A 85 16.96 20.06 -12.47
C ASN A 85 17.15 19.90 -10.96
N PHE A 86 18.34 20.23 -10.43
CA PHE A 86 18.58 20.24 -8.98
C PHE A 86 17.89 21.40 -8.28
N ASP A 87 17.95 22.61 -8.86
CA ASP A 87 17.28 23.80 -8.32
C ASP A 87 15.76 23.58 -8.21
N LEU A 88 15.16 22.90 -9.21
CA LEU A 88 13.72 22.60 -9.25
C LEU A 88 13.34 21.27 -8.57
N LEU A 89 14.31 20.53 -8.02
CA LEU A 89 14.06 19.18 -7.50
C LEU A 89 13.10 19.20 -6.32
N GLU A 90 13.26 20.15 -5.41
CA GLU A 90 12.46 20.23 -4.19
C GLU A 90 11.01 20.60 -4.52
N GLU A 91 10.78 21.58 -5.40
CA GLU A 91 9.43 21.89 -5.89
C GLU A 91 8.75 20.68 -6.54
N ARG A 92 9.52 19.86 -7.27
CA ARG A 92 9.00 18.64 -7.88
C ARG A 92 8.64 17.58 -6.84
N ARG A 93 9.41 17.46 -5.75
CA ARG A 93 9.11 16.58 -4.62
C ARG A 93 7.86 17.01 -3.87
N GLU A 94 7.75 18.29 -3.55
CA GLU A 94 6.57 18.85 -2.88
C GLU A 94 5.31 18.64 -3.72
N ARG A 95 5.37 18.95 -5.01
CA ARG A 95 4.24 18.72 -5.93
C ARG A 95 3.87 17.24 -6.02
N ALA A 96 4.86 16.34 -5.99
CA ALA A 96 4.60 14.90 -5.96
C ALA A 96 3.92 14.48 -4.66
N ALA A 97 4.41 14.96 -3.51
CA ALA A 97 3.85 14.68 -2.19
C ALA A 97 2.39 15.17 -2.06
N ILE A 98 2.08 16.37 -2.53
CA ILE A 98 0.71 16.92 -2.55
C ILE A 98 -0.22 16.03 -3.38
N ARG A 99 0.22 15.64 -4.58
CA ARG A 99 -0.56 14.76 -5.47
C ARG A 99 -0.77 13.38 -4.85
N GLU A 100 0.24 12.82 -4.23
CA GLU A 100 0.16 11.53 -3.54
C GLU A 100 -0.80 11.59 -2.34
N ALA A 101 -0.70 12.63 -1.51
CA ALA A 101 -1.61 12.85 -0.38
C ALA A 101 -3.06 13.00 -0.87
N LYS A 102 -3.30 13.74 -1.95
CA LYS A 102 -4.62 13.88 -2.58
C LYS A 102 -5.15 12.54 -3.11
N ALA A 103 -4.29 11.73 -3.72
CA ALA A 103 -4.65 10.40 -4.22
C ALA A 103 -5.03 9.45 -3.06
N LYS A 104 -4.22 9.43 -1.99
CA LYS A 104 -4.49 8.66 -0.77
C LYS A 104 -5.80 9.09 -0.13
N LEU A 105 -6.02 10.39 0.05
CA LEU A 105 -7.26 10.93 0.61
C LEU A 105 -8.49 10.53 -0.22
N LYS A 106 -8.40 10.61 -1.55
CA LYS A 106 -9.48 10.17 -2.45
C LYS A 106 -9.79 8.69 -2.27
N MET A 107 -8.76 7.86 -2.14
CA MET A 107 -8.91 6.43 -1.89
C MET A 107 -9.58 6.14 -0.55
N THR A 108 -9.09 6.79 0.51
CA THR A 108 -9.64 6.66 1.86
C THR A 108 -11.11 7.09 1.88
N LYS A 109 -11.46 8.22 1.27
CA LYS A 109 -12.86 8.66 1.16
C LYS A 109 -13.72 7.63 0.43
N TYR A 110 -13.26 7.16 -0.73
CA TYR A 110 -13.97 6.15 -1.51
C TYR A 110 -14.23 4.86 -0.71
N TYR A 111 -13.22 4.34 -0.02
CA TYR A 111 -13.37 3.15 0.82
C TYR A 111 -14.33 3.43 1.99
N ASN A 112 -14.12 4.53 2.71
CA ASN A 112 -14.90 4.86 3.91
C ASN A 112 -16.39 5.06 3.60
N THR A 113 -16.74 5.67 2.46
CA THR A 113 -18.15 5.85 2.07
C THR A 113 -18.89 4.54 1.83
N ARG A 114 -18.17 3.44 1.61
CA ARG A 114 -18.74 2.11 1.29
C ARG A 114 -18.74 1.16 2.48
N VAL A 115 -18.00 1.51 3.53
CA VAL A 115 -18.00 0.77 4.78
C VAL A 115 -19.26 1.16 5.54
N ARG A 116 -20.20 0.22 5.73
CA ARG A 116 -21.33 0.44 6.64
C ARG A 116 -20.76 0.57 8.04
N GLY A 117 -21.00 1.72 8.68
CA GLY A 117 -20.70 1.90 10.10
C GLY A 117 -21.66 1.04 10.90
N VAL A 118 -21.15 -0.04 11.49
CA VAL A 118 -21.89 -0.80 12.51
C VAL A 118 -21.41 -0.27 13.85
N THR A 119 -22.34 0.25 14.64
CA THR A 119 -22.09 0.73 16.01
C THR A 119 -22.76 -0.21 16.98
N PHE A 120 -22.05 -0.63 18.01
CA PHE A 120 -22.58 -1.47 19.08
C PHE A 120 -22.79 -0.64 20.34
N ARG A 121 -23.84 -0.94 21.09
CA ARG A 121 -24.12 -0.39 22.41
C ARG A 121 -23.62 -1.35 23.48
N LEU A 122 -23.46 -0.82 24.69
CA LEU A 122 -23.19 -1.64 25.87
C LEU A 122 -24.30 -2.68 26.03
N GLY A 123 -23.91 -3.94 26.15
CA GLY A 123 -24.83 -5.07 26.27
C GLY A 123 -25.26 -5.72 24.96
N ASP A 124 -24.95 -5.12 23.81
CA ASP A 124 -25.15 -5.78 22.52
C ASP A 124 -24.25 -7.01 22.41
N PHE A 125 -24.70 -7.98 21.61
CA PHE A 125 -23.91 -9.17 21.30
C PHE A 125 -23.33 -9.10 19.89
N ALA A 126 -22.12 -9.58 19.77
CA ALA A 126 -21.26 -9.41 18.61
C ALA A 126 -20.46 -10.68 18.35
N TYR A 127 -20.40 -11.11 17.10
CA TYR A 127 -19.47 -12.15 16.68
C TYR A 127 -18.08 -11.57 16.47
N HIS A 128 -17.06 -12.23 16.99
CA HIS A 128 -15.65 -11.88 16.76
C HIS A 128 -15.12 -12.67 15.56
N SER A 129 -14.27 -12.11 14.72
CA SER A 129 -13.68 -12.86 13.60
C SER A 129 -12.47 -13.66 14.06
N ASN A 130 -12.42 -14.96 13.73
CA ASN A 130 -11.29 -15.84 14.03
C ASN A 130 -9.98 -15.43 13.32
N ASP A 131 -10.06 -14.67 12.22
CA ASP A 131 -8.89 -14.05 11.57
C ASP A 131 -8.13 -13.09 12.50
N ALA A 132 -8.75 -12.61 13.57
CA ALA A 132 -8.15 -11.67 14.51
C ALA A 132 -7.68 -12.33 15.83
N SER A 133 -8.15 -13.53 16.17
CA SER A 133 -7.87 -14.17 17.46
C SER A 133 -6.63 -15.07 17.43
N HIS A 134 -6.29 -15.70 16.29
CA HIS A 134 -5.25 -16.73 16.19
C HIS A 134 -5.40 -17.89 17.22
N VAL A 135 -6.55 -18.01 17.91
CA VAL A 135 -6.70 -18.92 19.06
C VAL A 135 -6.73 -20.38 18.63
N VAL A 136 -7.21 -20.69 17.42
CA VAL A 136 -7.12 -22.03 16.82
C VAL A 136 -7.00 -21.91 15.30
N ASP A 137 -5.89 -22.38 14.73
CA ASP A 137 -5.74 -22.50 13.26
C ASP A 137 -6.44 -23.80 12.82
N GLU A 138 -7.77 -23.76 12.71
CA GLU A 138 -8.60 -24.88 12.24
C GLU A 138 -8.45 -25.13 10.71
N GLY A 139 -7.53 -24.41 10.06
CA GLY A 139 -7.33 -24.46 8.61
C GLY A 139 -8.53 -23.88 7.83
N LYS A 140 -8.57 -24.16 6.52
CA LYS A 140 -9.55 -23.59 5.58
C LYS A 140 -11.03 -23.92 5.89
N LEU A 141 -11.29 -24.89 6.79
CA LEU A 141 -12.63 -25.33 7.19
C LEU A 141 -13.03 -24.85 8.59
N GLY A 142 -12.18 -24.08 9.25
CA GLY A 142 -12.51 -23.49 10.54
C GLY A 142 -13.68 -22.53 10.49
N SER A 143 -14.40 -22.42 11.62
CA SER A 143 -15.46 -21.41 11.74
C SER A 143 -14.85 -20.02 11.60
N LYS A 144 -15.37 -19.19 10.70
CA LYS A 144 -14.82 -17.84 10.45
C LYS A 144 -15.12 -16.83 11.58
N TRP A 145 -16.11 -17.16 12.39
CA TRP A 145 -16.65 -16.31 13.45
C TRP A 145 -16.67 -17.09 14.77
N GLU A 146 -16.30 -16.40 15.84
CA GLU A 146 -16.28 -16.86 17.23
C GLU A 146 -17.33 -16.08 18.03
N GLY A 147 -17.85 -16.69 19.09
CA GLY A 147 -18.84 -16.06 19.96
C GLY A 147 -20.27 -16.52 19.65
N PRO A 148 -21.27 -15.90 20.29
CA PRO A 148 -21.38 -14.46 20.51
C PRO A 148 -20.74 -13.93 21.81
N TYR A 149 -20.16 -12.74 21.74
CA TYR A 149 -19.61 -12.01 22.89
C TYR A 149 -20.44 -10.79 23.25
N LYS A 150 -20.48 -10.45 24.53
CA LYS A 150 -21.16 -9.25 25.01
C LYS A 150 -20.24 -8.03 24.99
N VAL A 151 -20.72 -6.92 24.44
CA VAL A 151 -20.03 -5.64 24.47
C VAL A 151 -20.11 -5.03 25.87
N THR A 152 -18.96 -4.76 26.48
CA THR A 152 -18.84 -4.26 27.86
C THR A 152 -18.31 -2.83 27.96
N GLU A 153 -17.61 -2.37 26.93
CA GLU A 153 -17.07 -1.01 26.87
C GLU A 153 -16.87 -0.60 25.41
N ALA A 154 -17.14 0.67 25.09
CA ALA A 154 -16.78 1.29 23.81
C ALA A 154 -15.53 2.14 24.00
N LEU A 155 -14.45 1.82 23.29
CA LEU A 155 -13.12 2.44 23.44
C LEU A 155 -12.88 3.63 22.49
N GLY A 156 -13.86 3.96 21.63
CA GLY A 156 -13.73 4.97 20.58
C GLY A 156 -13.27 4.39 19.23
N ASP A 157 -13.47 5.14 18.15
CA ASP A 157 -13.06 4.80 16.77
C ASP A 157 -13.44 3.39 16.27
N GLY A 158 -14.55 2.85 16.78
CA GLY A 158 -15.07 1.54 16.42
C GLY A 158 -14.36 0.35 17.08
N ALA A 159 -13.66 0.58 18.19
CA ALA A 159 -13.11 -0.48 19.05
C ALA A 159 -14.01 -0.73 20.28
N TYR A 160 -14.17 -2.00 20.66
CA TYR A 160 -15.03 -2.44 21.76
C TYR A 160 -14.32 -3.48 22.64
N LYS A 161 -14.61 -3.50 23.95
CA LYS A 161 -14.23 -4.61 24.83
C LYS A 161 -15.33 -5.67 24.84
N LEU A 162 -14.94 -6.91 24.58
CA LEU A 162 -15.82 -8.06 24.52
C LEU A 162 -15.63 -8.97 25.73
N ARG A 163 -16.72 -9.56 26.22
CA ARG A 163 -16.71 -10.55 27.29
C ARG A 163 -17.36 -11.85 26.82
N SER A 164 -16.70 -12.98 27.09
CA SER A 164 -17.23 -14.33 26.84
C SER A 164 -18.29 -14.72 27.90
N ALA A 165 -19.05 -15.77 27.62
CA ALA A 165 -19.97 -16.38 28.59
C ALA A 165 -19.23 -16.88 29.86
N ASP A 166 -17.98 -17.30 29.71
CA ASP A 166 -17.11 -17.81 30.80
C ASP A 166 -16.39 -16.69 31.58
N GLU A 167 -16.87 -15.44 31.48
CA GLU A 167 -16.30 -14.23 32.09
C GLU A 167 -14.90 -13.81 31.64
N THR A 168 -14.22 -14.59 30.79
CA THR A 168 -12.95 -14.18 30.18
C THR A 168 -13.13 -12.92 29.34
N VAL A 169 -12.38 -11.87 29.69
CA VAL A 169 -12.35 -10.60 28.97
C VAL A 169 -11.35 -10.72 27.83
N ILE A 170 -11.82 -10.58 26.59
CA ILE A 170 -10.93 -10.50 25.43
C ILE A 170 -10.62 -9.02 25.20
N GLN A 171 -9.46 -8.59 25.67
CA GLN A 171 -8.90 -7.28 25.29
C GLN A 171 -8.16 -7.45 23.99
N ASP A 172 -8.82 -7.14 22.87
CA ASP A 172 -8.18 -6.42 21.77
C ASP A 172 -9.16 -6.25 20.60
N MET A 173 -9.38 -5.01 20.20
CA MET A 173 -9.79 -4.69 18.84
C MET A 173 -8.99 -3.49 18.36
N LYS A 174 -7.88 -3.76 17.66
CA LYS A 174 -7.11 -2.73 16.97
C LYS A 174 -7.93 -2.19 15.78
N HIS A 175 -8.26 -0.91 15.90
CA HIS A 175 -8.67 0.07 14.90
C HIS A 175 -9.40 -0.42 13.62
N ARG A 176 -10.60 0.13 13.44
CA ARG A 176 -11.34 0.25 12.16
C ARG A 176 -11.55 -1.05 11.38
N GLN A 177 -12.44 -1.91 11.85
CA GLN A 177 -13.07 -2.92 10.98
C GLN A 177 -14.52 -3.16 11.41
N SER A 178 -15.48 -2.45 10.79
CA SER A 178 -16.88 -2.92 10.77
C SER A 178 -17.08 -4.22 9.98
N LYS A 179 -15.98 -4.81 9.50
CA LYS A 179 -15.90 -6.12 8.84
C LYS A 179 -15.54 -7.26 9.78
N LYS A 180 -15.16 -6.98 11.03
CA LYS A 180 -14.72 -7.99 12.01
C LYS A 180 -15.75 -8.27 13.10
N VAL A 181 -16.91 -7.62 13.01
CA VAL A 181 -18.02 -7.81 13.94
C VAL A 181 -19.32 -7.80 13.16
N LEU A 182 -20.13 -8.84 13.36
CA LEU A 182 -21.50 -8.91 12.85
C LEU A 182 -22.48 -8.75 14.01
N PRO A 183 -23.54 -7.94 13.84
CA PRO A 183 -24.66 -7.95 14.78
C PRO A 183 -25.35 -9.32 14.72
N LEU A 184 -25.84 -9.76 15.88
CA LEU A 184 -26.82 -10.84 15.97
C LEU A 184 -28.17 -10.43 15.38
#